data_AF-A0A8J2QRH3-F1
#
_entry.id   AF-A0A8J2QRH3-F1
#
_cell.length_a   1.000
_cell.length_b   1.000
_cell.length_c   1.000
_cell.angle_alpha   90.00
_cell.angle_beta   90.00
_cell.angle_gamma   90.00
#
_symmetry.space_group_name_H-M   'P 1'
#
loop_
_entity.id
_entity.type
_entity.pdbx_description
1 polymer ?
#
loop_
_entity_poly.entity_id
_entity_poly.type
_entity_poly.pdbx_seq_one_letter_code
_entity_poly.pdbx_strand_id
1 'polypeptide(L)'
;MQTLQSPLAVYGDGHLLMDTVTALFIKPILQRATYKYGLLTIQGVSTCLYLCMDACGFHYANKDLSDDCVFEEHIEENNYNTYSRVRGLKKTYLALDNRGRSRRTQIPLSRPLGNLSGYALTMTSQWEGAKHSQCPPRRHRGKLKRPPPFHRNCQRRVQKQNLRKRKHKKANDPKKKQRHPKARRKHEGTTSTTTEVWDESTMSTMSTTDGEFFRSATAQEAGGR
;
A
#
# COMPACT_ATOMS: atom_id res chain seq x y z
N MET A 1 -7.29 -6.67 35.20
CA MET A 1 -6.77 -6.18 33.92
C MET A 1 -6.95 -7.30 32.90
N GLN A 2 -7.45 -7.01 31.70
CA GLN A 2 -7.58 -8.01 30.64
C GLN A 2 -6.35 -7.90 29.72
N THR A 3 -5.70 -9.02 29.44
CA THR A 3 -4.53 -9.14 28.57
C THR A 3 -4.93 -9.66 27.21
N LEU A 4 -4.38 -9.04 26.17
CA LEU A 4 -4.50 -9.54 24.80
C LEU A 4 -3.55 -10.73 24.63
N GLN A 5 -4.08 -11.95 24.60
CA GLN A 5 -3.31 -13.15 24.26
C GLN A 5 -3.32 -13.31 22.74
N SER A 6 -2.64 -12.38 22.08
CA SER A 6 -2.28 -12.49 20.67
C SER A 6 -0.77 -12.75 20.59
N PRO A 7 -0.25 -13.31 19.49
CA PRO A 7 1.20 -13.38 19.27
C PRO A 7 1.82 -12.00 19.01
N LEU A 8 1.17 -10.91 19.41
CA LEU A 8 1.66 -9.55 19.23
C LEU A 8 2.53 -9.17 20.44
N ALA A 9 3.84 -9.19 20.26
CA ALA A 9 4.76 -8.56 21.21
C ALA A 9 5.16 -7.18 20.69
N VAL A 10 5.11 -6.19 21.58
CA VAL A 10 5.72 -4.89 21.36
C VAL A 10 7.10 -4.91 22.03
N TYR A 11 8.18 -5.02 21.26
CA TYR A 11 9.55 -4.98 21.77
C TYR A 11 10.08 -3.54 21.88
N GLY A 12 11.07 -3.35 22.77
CA GLY A 12 11.61 -2.05 23.18
C GLY A 12 12.28 -1.23 22.07
N ASP A 13 12.50 -1.83 20.90
CA ASP A 13 13.08 -1.22 19.70
C ASP A 13 12.01 -0.68 18.72
N GLY A 14 10.71 -0.80 19.04
CA GLY A 14 9.63 -0.25 18.21
C GLY A 14 9.20 -1.15 17.05
N HIS A 15 9.87 -2.28 16.84
CA HIS A 15 9.48 -3.31 15.87
C HIS A 15 8.49 -4.31 16.48
N LEU A 16 7.47 -4.65 15.68
CA LEU A 16 6.54 -5.75 15.96
C LEU A 16 7.06 -6.98 15.23
N LEU A 17 8.05 -7.64 15.82
CA LEU A 17 8.56 -8.91 15.35
C LEU A 17 8.16 -9.97 16.36
N MET A 18 7.49 -11.02 15.90
CA MET A 18 7.54 -12.32 16.54
C MET A 18 7.85 -13.35 15.45
N ASP A 19 8.93 -14.10 15.68
CA ASP A 19 9.16 -15.41 15.10
C ASP A 19 8.75 -16.43 16.18
N THR A 20 8.24 -17.60 15.77
CA THR A 20 7.64 -18.62 16.66
C THR A 20 8.57 -19.14 17.76
N VAL A 21 9.88 -19.00 17.60
CA VAL A 21 10.91 -19.50 18.53
C VAL A 21 10.97 -18.68 19.82
N THR A 22 10.80 -17.35 19.75
CA THR A 22 10.82 -16.47 20.92
C THR A 22 9.49 -16.45 21.68
N ALA A 23 8.39 -16.83 21.01
CA ALA A 23 7.04 -16.90 21.58
C ALA A 23 6.87 -18.03 22.61
N LEU A 24 7.75 -19.04 22.62
CA LEU A 24 7.72 -20.16 23.56
C LEU A 24 8.20 -19.79 24.96
N PHE A 25 9.03 -18.76 25.10
CA PHE A 25 9.67 -18.42 26.39
C PHE A 25 9.14 -17.13 27.04
N ILE A 26 8.60 -16.17 26.29
CA ILE A 26 8.06 -14.92 26.85
C ILE A 26 6.77 -14.54 26.12
N LYS A 27 5.61 -14.76 26.76
CA LYS A 27 4.34 -14.21 26.28
C LYS A 27 4.31 -12.71 26.55
N PRO A 28 4.16 -11.84 25.52
CA PRO A 28 4.06 -10.41 25.73
C PRO A 28 2.76 -10.06 26.47
N ILE A 29 2.88 -9.27 27.53
CA ILE A 29 1.74 -8.77 28.29
C ILE A 29 1.32 -7.42 27.71
N LEU A 30 0.14 -7.39 27.09
CA LEU A 30 -0.45 -6.17 26.55
C LEU A 30 -1.64 -5.75 27.42
N GLN A 31 -1.60 -4.53 27.92
CA GLN A 31 -2.66 -3.89 28.66
C GLN A 31 -3.59 -3.14 27.70
N ARG A 32 -4.89 -3.42 27.81
CA ARG A 32 -5.95 -2.68 27.13
C ARG A 32 -6.53 -1.61 28.05
N ALA A 33 -6.67 -0.39 27.55
CA ALA A 33 -7.25 0.73 28.30
C ALA A 33 -8.21 1.54 27.44
N THR A 34 -9.40 1.81 27.97
CA THR A 34 -10.42 2.63 27.31
C THR A 34 -9.92 4.07 27.19
N TYR A 35 -9.97 4.61 25.97
CA TYR A 35 -9.65 5.99 25.68
C TYR A 35 -10.92 6.86 25.59
N LYS A 36 -11.91 6.39 24.83
CA LYS A 36 -13.26 6.98 24.69
C LYS A 36 -14.27 5.86 24.48
N TYR A 37 -15.57 6.18 24.48
CA TYR A 37 -16.61 5.20 24.14
C TYR A 37 -16.31 4.54 22.78
N GLY A 38 -16.24 3.21 22.77
CA GLY A 38 -15.90 2.41 21.59
C GLY A 38 -14.44 2.49 21.12
N LEU A 39 -13.58 3.26 21.80
CA LEU A 39 -12.18 3.47 21.43
C LEU A 39 -11.24 3.12 22.57
N LEU A 40 -10.19 2.39 22.25
CA LEU A 40 -9.22 1.94 23.22
C LEU A 40 -7.78 2.03 22.72
N THR A 41 -6.88 1.84 23.66
CA THR A 41 -5.44 1.81 23.45
C THR A 41 -4.91 0.48 23.93
N ILE A 42 -3.85 0.03 23.27
CA ILE A 42 -3.14 -1.21 23.62
C ILE A 42 -1.70 -0.81 23.93
N GLN A 43 -1.21 -1.15 25.12
CA GLN A 43 0.11 -0.79 25.60
C GLN A 43 0.86 -2.02 26.10
N GLY A 44 2.15 -2.15 25.76
CA GLY A 44 3.02 -3.16 26.37
C GLY A 44 3.31 -2.84 27.83
N VAL A 45 3.07 -3.78 28.74
CA VAL A 45 3.31 -3.59 30.18
C VAL A 45 4.81 -3.54 30.50
N SER A 46 5.63 -4.29 29.77
CA SER A 46 7.09 -4.33 29.95
C SER A 46 7.82 -3.17 29.26
N THR A 47 7.38 -2.79 28.06
CA THR A 47 8.05 -1.77 27.24
C THR A 47 7.46 -0.38 27.38
N CYS A 48 6.26 -0.27 27.95
CA CYS A 48 5.50 0.98 28.08
C CYS A 48 5.21 1.69 26.75
N LEU A 49 5.36 0.98 25.62
CA LEU A 49 5.06 1.49 24.29
C LEU A 49 3.61 1.17 23.92
N TYR A 50 2.97 2.12 23.24
CA TYR A 50 1.67 1.93 22.64
C TYR A 50 1.82 1.21 21.30
N LEU A 51 0.93 0.26 21.05
CA LEU A 51 0.72 -0.29 19.72
C LEU A 51 0.01 0.74 18.86
N CYS A 52 0.54 0.99 17.67
CA CYS A 52 0.02 1.98 16.74
C CYS A 52 -0.02 1.42 15.32
N MET A 53 -0.89 1.99 14.50
CA MET A 53 -1.10 1.55 13.12
C MET A 53 -1.19 2.75 12.20
N ASP A 54 -0.29 2.84 11.23
CA ASP A 54 -0.24 3.99 10.33
C ASP A 54 -1.38 3.95 9.28
N ALA A 55 -1.58 5.05 8.56
CA ALA A 55 -2.60 5.15 7.51
C ALA A 55 -2.39 4.17 6.34
N CYS A 56 -1.19 3.62 6.21
CA CYS A 56 -0.84 2.62 5.22
C CYS A 56 -0.97 1.19 5.76
N GLY A 57 -1.41 1.00 7.01
CA GLY A 57 -1.65 -0.31 7.62
C GLY A 57 -0.38 -1.05 8.01
N PHE A 58 0.70 -0.31 8.26
CA PHE A 58 1.85 -0.84 8.98
C PHE A 58 1.63 -0.64 10.48
N HIS A 59 1.81 -1.72 11.22
CA HIS A 59 1.85 -1.67 12.67
C HIS A 59 3.23 -1.24 13.14
N TYR A 60 3.28 -0.47 14.21
CA TYR A 60 4.50 0.00 14.85
C TYR A 60 4.23 0.25 16.33
N ALA A 61 5.28 0.44 17.11
CA ALA A 61 5.13 0.84 18.49
C ALA A 61 5.67 2.25 18.73
N ASN A 62 5.01 3.00 19.62
CA ASN A 62 5.36 4.38 19.90
C ASN A 62 5.26 4.70 21.40
N LYS A 63 6.21 5.49 21.92
CA LYS A 63 6.21 5.92 23.34
C LYS A 63 5.09 6.92 23.66
N ASP A 64 4.69 7.66 22.64
CA ASP A 64 3.76 8.76 22.74
C ASP A 64 2.39 8.36 22.19
N LEU A 65 1.34 8.64 22.98
CA LEU A 65 -0.03 8.39 22.56
C LEU A 65 -0.38 9.35 21.42
N SER A 66 -0.51 8.80 20.22
CA SER A 66 -0.87 9.50 19.01
C SER A 66 -2.21 9.00 18.50
N ASP A 67 -2.75 9.73 17.53
CA ASP A 67 -3.99 9.33 16.87
C ASP A 67 -3.91 7.87 16.39
N ASP A 68 -2.83 7.47 15.71
CA ASP A 68 -2.59 6.13 15.19
C ASP A 68 -2.63 4.97 16.21
N CYS A 69 -2.57 5.26 17.51
CA CYS A 69 -2.51 4.26 18.59
C CYS A 69 -3.88 3.95 19.22
N VAL A 70 -4.94 4.50 18.64
CA VAL A 70 -6.32 4.30 19.08
C VAL A 70 -7.02 3.31 18.14
N PHE A 71 -7.73 2.36 18.72
CA PHE A 71 -8.42 1.29 18.00
C PHE A 71 -9.90 1.21 18.41
N GLU A 72 -10.73 0.83 17.46
CA GLU A 72 -12.09 0.36 17.67
C GLU A 72 -12.05 -1.13 17.95
N GLU A 73 -12.70 -1.55 19.03
CA GLU A 73 -12.88 -2.95 19.39
C GLU A 73 -14.25 -3.42 18.91
N HIS A 74 -14.27 -4.58 18.27
CA HIS A 74 -15.47 -5.27 17.87
C HIS A 74 -15.43 -6.70 18.40
N ILE A 75 -16.46 -7.08 19.15
CA ILE A 75 -16.65 -8.44 19.63
C ILE A 75 -17.30 -9.22 18.50
N GLU A 76 -16.61 -10.27 18.04
CA GLU A 76 -17.11 -11.18 17.02
C GLU A 76 -17.99 -12.26 17.66
N GLU A 77 -18.86 -12.88 16.87
CA GLU A 77 -19.81 -13.93 17.32
C GLU A 77 -19.12 -15.11 18.02
N ASN A 78 -17.85 -15.39 17.67
CA ASN A 78 -17.06 -16.49 18.21
C ASN A 78 -16.35 -16.16 19.54
N ASN A 79 -16.75 -15.09 20.25
CA ASN A 79 -16.10 -14.60 21.47
C ASN A 79 -14.62 -14.18 21.28
N TYR A 80 -14.25 -13.92 20.03
CA TYR A 80 -12.98 -13.30 19.67
C TYR A 80 -13.19 -11.81 19.47
N ASN A 81 -12.12 -11.04 19.69
CA ASN A 81 -12.12 -9.60 19.46
C ASN A 81 -11.35 -9.29 18.19
N THR A 82 -11.81 -8.27 17.46
CA THR A 82 -11.04 -7.64 16.40
C THR A 82 -10.76 -6.18 16.75
N TYR A 83 -9.53 -5.75 16.46
CA TYR A 83 -9.12 -4.37 16.66
C TYR A 83 -8.91 -3.73 15.31
N SER A 84 -9.55 -2.58 15.12
CA SER A 84 -9.57 -1.93 13.82
C SER A 84 -9.50 -0.43 13.92
N ARG A 85 -9.27 0.20 12.79
CA ARG A 85 -9.29 1.65 12.66
C ARG A 85 -9.85 2.05 11.31
N VAL A 86 -10.86 2.92 11.34
CA VAL A 86 -11.46 3.48 10.14
C VAL A 86 -10.74 4.77 9.75
N ARG A 87 -10.36 4.89 8.48
CA ARG A 87 -9.82 6.12 7.89
C ARG A 87 -10.47 6.36 6.53
N GLY A 88 -11.41 7.29 6.47
CA GLY A 88 -12.24 7.51 5.28
C GLY A 88 -13.03 6.25 4.92
N LEU A 89 -12.93 5.79 3.67
CA LEU A 89 -13.65 4.61 3.17
C LEU A 89 -12.92 3.27 3.41
N LYS A 90 -11.85 3.26 4.22
CA LYS A 90 -11.03 2.06 4.46
C LYS A 90 -10.99 1.73 5.95
N LYS A 91 -11.16 0.45 6.26
CA LYS A 91 -10.97 -0.13 7.59
C LYS A 91 -9.70 -0.94 7.61
N THR A 92 -8.81 -0.63 8.54
CA THR A 92 -7.56 -1.36 8.75
C THR A 92 -7.66 -2.18 10.01
N TYR A 93 -7.29 -3.45 9.94
CA TYR A 93 -7.35 -4.38 11.05
C TYR A 93 -5.96 -4.67 11.60
N LEU A 94 -5.87 -4.80 12.91
CA LEU A 94 -4.72 -5.37 13.57
C LEU A 94 -4.65 -6.85 13.20
N ALA A 95 -3.63 -7.22 12.44
CA ALA A 95 -3.52 -8.57 11.91
C ALA A 95 -2.08 -9.07 11.94
N LEU A 96 -1.95 -10.37 12.16
CA LEU A 96 -0.70 -11.10 12.15
C LEU A 96 -0.76 -12.19 11.09
N ASP A 97 0.37 -12.45 10.45
CA ASP A 97 0.53 -13.59 9.55
C ASP A 97 0.67 -14.88 10.36
N ASN A 98 0.55 -16.04 9.71
CA ASN A 98 0.68 -17.35 10.36
C ASN A 98 2.05 -17.56 11.04
N ARG A 99 3.05 -16.74 10.68
CA ARG A 99 4.40 -16.73 11.27
C ARG A 99 4.54 -15.79 12.48
N GLY A 100 3.47 -15.12 12.91
CA GLY A 100 3.52 -14.11 13.99
C GLY A 100 3.98 -12.72 13.56
N ARG A 101 4.16 -12.49 12.25
CA ARG A 101 4.64 -11.20 11.72
C ARG A 101 3.48 -10.24 11.48
N SER A 102 3.71 -8.94 11.69
CA SER A 102 2.74 -7.90 11.36
C SER A 102 2.28 -8.00 9.89
N ARG A 103 0.97 -8.17 9.68
CA ARG A 103 0.34 -8.27 8.37
C ARG A 103 -0.49 -7.03 8.07
N ARG A 104 -0.29 -6.43 6.90
CA ARG A 104 -1.13 -5.32 6.44
C ARG A 104 -2.51 -5.84 6.00
N THR A 105 -3.55 -5.53 6.75
CA THR A 105 -4.94 -5.90 6.43
C THR A 105 -5.80 -4.65 6.31
N GLN A 106 -5.90 -4.12 5.09
CA GLN A 106 -6.75 -2.97 4.75
C GLN A 106 -7.86 -3.40 3.81
N ILE A 107 -9.11 -3.22 4.23
CA ILE A 107 -10.29 -3.54 3.44
C ILE A 107 -11.19 -2.30 3.29
N PRO A 108 -11.98 -2.19 2.21
CA PRO A 108 -13.03 -1.18 2.11
C PRO A 108 -14.03 -1.31 3.25
N LEU A 109 -14.62 -0.21 3.70
CA LEU A 109 -15.55 -0.20 4.83
C LEU A 109 -16.82 -1.06 4.55
N SER A 110 -17.21 -1.18 3.28
CA SER A 110 -18.34 -2.01 2.84
C SER A 110 -18.06 -3.51 2.83
N ARG A 111 -16.81 -3.93 2.96
CA ARG A 111 -16.41 -5.33 2.83
C ARG A 111 -16.16 -5.95 4.20
N PRO A 112 -16.77 -7.10 4.54
CA PRO A 112 -16.41 -7.84 5.76
C PRO A 112 -15.03 -8.50 5.63
N LEU A 113 -14.43 -8.94 6.74
CA LEU A 113 -13.10 -9.57 6.72
C LEU A 113 -13.08 -10.85 5.88
N GLY A 114 -14.14 -11.66 5.94
CA GLY A 114 -14.22 -12.96 5.27
C GLY A 114 -12.99 -13.82 5.57
N ASN A 115 -12.31 -14.31 4.53
CA ASN A 115 -11.10 -15.15 4.65
C ASN A 115 -9.91 -14.47 5.35
N LEU A 116 -9.96 -13.16 5.60
CA LEU A 116 -8.92 -12.44 6.33
C LEU A 116 -9.16 -12.45 7.85
N SER A 117 -10.32 -12.95 8.32
CA SER A 117 -10.68 -12.99 9.73
C SER A 117 -9.63 -13.74 10.56
N GLY A 118 -9.18 -14.91 10.09
CA GLY A 118 -8.21 -15.75 10.81
C GLY A 118 -6.90 -15.06 11.18
N TYR A 119 -6.52 -13.99 10.47
CA TYR A 119 -5.31 -13.21 10.76
C TYR A 119 -5.54 -12.07 11.75
N ALA A 120 -6.79 -11.67 11.99
CA ALA A 120 -7.16 -10.48 12.77
C ALA A 120 -7.93 -10.80 14.07
N LEU A 121 -8.33 -12.05 14.27
CA LEU A 121 -8.99 -12.49 15.49
C LEU A 121 -7.98 -12.55 16.64
N THR A 122 -8.39 -12.03 17.78
CA THR A 122 -7.57 -12.00 19.00
C THR A 122 -8.41 -12.40 20.20
N MET A 123 -7.81 -13.07 21.17
CA MET A 123 -8.48 -13.48 22.40
C MET A 123 -7.97 -12.64 23.56
N THR A 124 -8.88 -12.24 24.45
CA THR A 124 -8.52 -11.54 25.69
C THR A 124 -8.76 -12.43 26.88
N SER A 125 -7.71 -12.68 27.66
CA SER A 125 -7.76 -13.43 28.92
C SER A 125 -7.58 -12.48 30.09
N GLN A 126 -8.04 -12.88 31.28
CA GLN A 126 -7.72 -12.14 32.49
C GLN A 126 -6.25 -12.35 32.87
N TRP A 127 -5.59 -11.28 33.33
CA TRP A 127 -4.23 -11.33 33.83
C TRP A 127 -4.21 -11.56 35.33
N GLU A 128 -3.56 -12.64 35.77
CA GLU A 128 -3.45 -13.05 37.17
C GLU A 128 -2.22 -12.46 37.89
N GLY A 129 -1.29 -11.83 37.16
CA GLY A 129 -0.10 -11.23 37.76
C GLY A 129 -0.33 -9.85 38.38
N ALA A 130 0.76 -9.15 38.68
CA ALA A 130 0.72 -7.83 39.31
C ALA A 130 -0.20 -6.86 38.54
N LYS A 131 -1.17 -6.26 39.25
CA LYS A 131 -2.18 -5.35 38.68
C LYS A 131 -1.62 -3.98 38.31
N HIS A 132 -0.38 -3.64 38.67
CA HIS A 132 0.22 -2.35 38.35
C HIS A 132 1.24 -2.53 37.24
N SER A 133 1.02 -1.87 36.10
CA SER A 133 2.07 -1.73 35.10
C SER A 133 3.17 -0.84 35.68
N GLN A 134 4.43 -1.19 35.42
CA GLN A 134 5.59 -0.36 35.80
C GLN A 134 5.66 0.94 34.98
N CYS A 135 4.70 1.16 34.09
CA CYS A 135 4.63 2.31 33.22
C CYS A 135 4.08 3.52 33.97
N PRO A 136 4.64 4.71 33.76
CA PRO A 136 4.10 5.93 34.34
C PRO A 136 2.61 6.08 33.97
N PRO A 137 1.73 6.46 34.92
CA PRO A 137 0.32 6.66 34.63
C PRO A 137 0.16 7.82 33.64
N ARG A 138 -0.01 7.48 32.36
CA ARG A 138 -0.26 8.44 31.28
C ARG A 138 -1.74 8.80 31.33
N ARG A 139 -2.07 10.03 31.72
CA ARG A 139 -3.45 10.51 31.66
C ARG A 139 -3.91 10.52 30.21
N HIS A 140 -4.90 9.69 29.87
CA HIS A 140 -5.63 9.71 28.60
C HIS A 140 -6.42 11.02 28.33
N ARG A 141 -6.21 12.07 29.14
CA ARG A 141 -6.95 13.34 29.11
C ARG A 141 -6.22 14.47 28.36
N GLY A 142 -5.09 14.17 27.71
CA GLY A 142 -4.34 15.14 26.89
C GLY A 142 -4.70 15.10 25.40
N LYS A 143 -4.37 16.18 24.67
CA LYS A 143 -4.44 16.17 23.19
C LYS A 143 -3.50 15.08 22.64
N LEU A 144 -4.00 14.28 21.71
CA LEU A 144 -3.20 13.25 21.04
C LEU A 144 -2.00 13.89 20.33
N LYS A 145 -0.83 13.30 20.50
CA LYS A 145 0.38 13.75 19.81
C LYS A 145 0.30 13.41 18.33
N ARG A 146 1.06 14.15 17.50
CA ARG A 146 1.19 13.84 16.08
C ARG A 146 2.01 12.55 15.90
N PRO A 147 1.64 11.65 14.98
CA PRO A 147 2.43 10.45 14.72
C PRO A 147 3.81 10.81 14.15
N PRO A 148 4.83 9.95 14.36
CA PRO A 148 6.18 10.21 13.86
C PRO A 148 6.20 10.48 12.34
N PRO A 149 7.08 11.37 11.84
CA PRO A 149 7.10 11.76 10.42
C PRO A 149 7.22 10.58 9.45
N PHE A 150 7.93 9.52 9.85
CA PHE A 150 8.06 8.29 9.07
C PHE A 150 6.69 7.66 8.80
N HIS A 151 5.88 7.44 9.83
CA HIS A 151 4.54 6.85 9.74
C HIS A 151 3.53 7.82 9.13
N ARG A 152 3.62 9.12 9.46
CA ARG A 152 2.80 10.17 8.83
C ARG A 152 2.94 10.20 7.30
N ASN A 153 4.18 10.03 6.81
CA ASN A 153 4.49 10.10 5.38
C ASN A 153 4.51 8.71 4.71
N CYS A 154 3.83 7.70 5.29
CA CYS A 154 3.84 6.32 4.77
C CYS A 154 3.39 6.25 3.29
N GLN A 155 2.44 7.09 2.87
CA GLN A 155 1.88 7.06 1.53
C GLN A 155 2.94 7.35 0.46
N ARG A 156 3.80 8.35 0.67
CA ARG A 156 4.91 8.68 -0.24
C ARG A 156 5.86 7.51 -0.41
N ARG A 157 6.14 6.77 0.67
CA ARG A 157 7.01 5.59 0.66
C ARG A 157 6.39 4.45 -0.15
N VAL A 158 5.11 4.16 0.10
CA VAL A 158 4.35 3.14 -0.63
C VAL A 158 4.29 3.47 -2.13
N GLN A 159 4.01 4.73 -2.49
CA GLN A 159 4.01 5.18 -3.88
C GLN A 159 5.38 4.98 -4.56
N LYS A 160 6.47 5.39 -3.89
CA LYS A 160 7.84 5.20 -4.41
C LYS A 160 8.19 3.71 -4.60
N GLN A 161 7.80 2.85 -3.67
CA GLN A 161 7.98 1.39 -3.78
C GLN A 161 7.19 0.81 -4.96
N ASN A 162 5.94 1.23 -5.15
CA ASN A 162 5.10 0.78 -6.26
C ASN A 162 5.66 1.23 -7.62
N LEU A 163 6.18 2.45 -7.72
CA LEU A 163 6.86 2.94 -8.92
C LEU A 163 8.12 2.12 -9.24
N ARG A 164 8.94 1.78 -8.23
CA ARG A 164 10.10 0.90 -8.40
C ARG A 164 9.70 -0.48 -8.90
N LYS A 165 8.68 -1.11 -8.30
CA LYS A 165 8.15 -2.41 -8.75
C LYS A 165 7.66 -2.38 -10.20
N ARG A 166 6.96 -1.32 -10.60
CA ARG A 166 6.53 -1.10 -11.99
C ARG A 166 7.73 -0.98 -12.95
N LYS A 167 8.78 -0.22 -12.56
CA LYS A 167 10.02 -0.11 -13.34
C LYS A 167 10.72 -1.46 -13.50
N HIS A 168 10.86 -2.23 -12.43
CA HIS A 168 11.44 -3.59 -12.50
C HIS A 168 10.62 -4.52 -13.38
N LYS A 169 9.28 -4.51 -13.26
CA LYS A 169 8.41 -5.31 -14.14
C LYS A 169 8.57 -4.91 -15.61
N LYS A 170 8.68 -3.61 -15.92
CA LYS A 170 8.92 -3.10 -17.28
C LYS A 170 10.32 -3.46 -17.81
N ALA A 171 11.33 -3.52 -16.96
CA ALA A 171 12.69 -3.93 -17.33
C ALA A 171 12.77 -5.45 -17.60
N ASN A 172 11.98 -6.25 -16.88
CA ASN A 172 11.92 -7.71 -17.01
C ASN A 172 10.81 -8.20 -17.94
N ASP A 173 10.13 -7.30 -18.67
CA ASP A 173 9.10 -7.68 -19.63
C ASP A 173 9.74 -8.42 -20.83
N PRO A 174 9.41 -9.72 -21.04
CA PRO A 174 10.00 -10.53 -22.09
C PRO A 174 9.75 -9.97 -23.49
N LYS A 175 8.67 -9.20 -23.71
CA LYS A 175 8.38 -8.56 -25.00
C LYS A 175 9.39 -7.46 -25.37
N LYS A 176 10.08 -6.87 -24.40
CA LYS A 176 11.11 -5.83 -24.65
C LYS A 176 12.49 -6.42 -24.93
N LYS A 177 12.80 -7.61 -24.39
CA LYS A 177 14.08 -8.30 -24.64
C LYS A 177 14.20 -8.91 -26.05
N GLN A 178 13.08 -9.13 -26.74
CA GLN A 178 13.07 -9.62 -28.14
C GLN A 178 13.25 -8.51 -29.20
N ARG A 179 13.22 -7.23 -28.82
CA ARG A 179 13.54 -6.15 -29.76
C ARG A 179 15.06 -6.02 -29.86
N HIS A 180 15.68 -6.79 -30.74
CA HIS A 180 17.05 -6.55 -31.19
C HIS A 180 17.17 -5.09 -31.70
N PRO A 181 18.26 -4.37 -31.42
CA PRO A 181 18.50 -3.05 -32.00
C PRO A 181 18.61 -3.23 -33.52
N LYS A 182 17.72 -2.62 -34.30
CA LYS A 182 17.91 -2.54 -35.76
C LYS A 182 19.25 -1.82 -36.00
N ALA A 183 20.18 -2.54 -36.61
CA ALA A 183 21.47 -2.01 -37.02
C ALA A 183 21.26 -0.71 -37.80
N ARG A 184 21.87 0.38 -37.30
CA ARG A 184 21.96 1.65 -38.01
C ARG A 184 22.77 1.38 -39.28
N ARG A 185 22.11 1.29 -40.44
CA ARG A 185 22.80 1.19 -41.74
C ARG A 185 23.71 2.42 -41.88
N LYS A 186 25.00 2.18 -41.87
CA LYS A 186 26.05 3.17 -42.15
C LYS A 186 26.10 3.28 -43.66
N HIS A 187 25.73 4.44 -44.21
CA HIS A 187 25.92 4.72 -45.62
C HIS A 187 27.39 5.06 -45.81
N GLU A 188 28.19 4.11 -46.29
CA GLU A 188 29.53 4.39 -46.78
C GLU A 188 29.39 4.75 -48.25
N GLY A 189 29.66 6.02 -48.57
CA GLY A 189 29.87 6.47 -49.94
C GLY A 189 31.32 6.17 -50.32
N THR A 190 31.53 5.47 -51.44
CA THR A 190 32.77 5.56 -52.21
C THR A 190 32.46 5.23 -53.67
N THR A 191 33.00 6.10 -54.50
CA THR A 191 32.97 6.28 -55.95
C THR A 191 33.36 5.04 -56.74
N SER A 192 32.65 4.78 -57.85
CA SER A 192 33.21 4.04 -58.99
C SER A 192 32.67 4.65 -60.29
N THR A 193 33.57 5.37 -60.95
CA THR A 193 33.48 5.87 -62.32
C THR A 193 33.44 4.70 -63.29
N THR A 194 32.37 4.57 -64.08
CA THR A 194 32.45 4.06 -65.46
C THR A 194 31.33 4.72 -66.25
N THR A 195 31.74 5.59 -67.17
CA THR A 195 31.00 5.98 -68.37
C THR A 195 30.36 4.76 -69.01
N GLU A 196 29.11 4.84 -69.48
CA GLU A 196 28.67 4.46 -70.83
C GLU A 196 27.31 5.13 -71.14
N VAL A 197 27.25 5.68 -72.34
CA VAL A 197 26.18 6.45 -72.98
C VAL A 197 25.30 5.48 -73.76
N TRP A 198 23.97 5.57 -73.66
CA TRP A 198 23.04 5.16 -74.74
C TRP A 198 21.74 5.98 -74.70
N ASP A 199 21.35 6.43 -75.89
CA ASP A 199 20.31 7.39 -76.24
C ASP A 199 18.86 6.85 -76.23
N GLU A 200 17.95 7.80 -76.00
CA GLU A 200 16.64 8.05 -76.62
C GLU A 200 15.95 6.94 -77.47
N SER A 201 14.74 6.55 -77.05
CA SER A 201 13.48 6.63 -77.84
C SER A 201 12.50 5.53 -77.44
N THR A 202 11.33 5.91 -76.91
CA THR A 202 10.01 5.49 -77.42
C THR A 202 8.96 6.36 -76.74
N MET A 203 8.48 7.40 -77.42
CA MET A 203 7.16 7.96 -77.15
C MET A 203 6.11 7.12 -77.87
N SER A 204 5.01 6.81 -77.17
CA SER A 204 3.61 6.71 -77.65
C SER A 204 2.79 6.13 -76.50
N THR A 205 1.58 6.57 -76.12
CA THR A 205 0.60 7.50 -76.69
C THR A 205 -0.61 7.56 -75.73
N MET A 206 -1.31 8.70 -75.71
CA MET A 206 -2.78 8.91 -75.55
C MET A 206 -3.50 8.41 -74.26
N SER A 207 -4.53 9.03 -73.68
CA SER A 207 -5.20 10.34 -73.70
C SER A 207 -6.31 10.27 -72.64
N THR A 208 -6.62 11.38 -71.95
CA THR A 208 -7.94 11.81 -71.43
C THR A 208 -8.75 10.82 -70.55
N THR A 209 -9.20 11.19 -69.35
CA THR A 209 -10.38 12.07 -69.21
C THR A 209 -10.40 12.89 -67.92
N ASP A 210 -10.95 14.09 -68.11
CA ASP A 210 -11.34 15.08 -67.13
C ASP A 210 -12.41 14.61 -66.14
N GLY A 211 -12.41 15.26 -64.98
CA GLY A 211 -13.41 15.14 -63.93
C GLY A 211 -13.22 16.27 -62.91
N GLU A 212 -13.38 17.49 -63.39
CA GLU A 212 -13.31 18.75 -62.66
C GLU A 212 -14.39 18.90 -61.56
N PHE A 213 -14.03 19.66 -60.51
CA PHE A 213 -14.85 20.63 -59.75
C PHE A 213 -16.07 20.11 -58.93
N PHE A 214 -16.15 20.33 -57.61
CA PHE A 214 -16.51 21.57 -56.89
C PHE A 214 -16.21 21.34 -55.38
N ARG A 215 -15.44 22.15 -54.62
CA ARG A 215 -15.80 23.40 -53.89
C ARG A 215 -17.24 23.40 -53.32
N SER A 216 -17.60 23.74 -52.08
CA SER A 216 -16.98 24.28 -50.87
C SER A 216 -18.03 24.20 -49.73
N ALA A 217 -17.62 24.57 -48.51
CA ALA A 217 -18.38 24.68 -47.27
C ALA A 217 -19.69 25.49 -47.29
N THR A 218 -20.57 25.26 -46.30
CA THR A 218 -21.35 26.28 -45.58
C THR A 218 -21.80 25.82 -44.19
N ALA A 219 -21.91 26.78 -43.28
CA ALA A 219 -22.24 26.68 -41.87
C ALA A 219 -23.69 27.12 -41.56
N GLN A 220 -24.09 26.93 -40.28
CA GLN A 220 -25.09 27.69 -39.49
C GLN A 220 -26.60 27.55 -39.75
N GLU A 221 -27.34 27.17 -38.69
CA GLU A 221 -28.42 27.91 -37.97
C GLU A 221 -28.81 27.04 -36.74
N ALA A 222 -28.89 27.47 -35.47
CA ALA A 222 -29.56 28.58 -34.78
C ALA A 222 -31.05 28.35 -34.42
N GLY A 223 -31.38 28.53 -33.13
CA GLY A 223 -32.74 28.71 -32.56
C GLY A 223 -33.45 27.41 -32.14
N GLY A 224 -34.01 27.23 -30.94
CA GLY A 224 -34.43 28.16 -29.90
C GLY A 224 -35.86 27.82 -29.47
N ARG A 225 -36.03 27.26 -28.26
CA ARG A 225 -37.14 27.47 -27.31
C ARG A 225 -36.96 26.61 -26.07
#